data_AF-M0GJG8-F1
#
_entry.id   AF-M0GJG8-F1
#
_cell.length_a   1.000
_cell.length_b   1.000
_cell.length_c   1.000
_cell.angle_alpha   90.00
_cell.angle_beta   90.00
_cell.angle_gamma   90.00
#
_symmetry.space_group_name_H-M   'P 1'
#
loop_
_entity.id
_entity.type
_entity.pdbx_description
1 polymer ?
#
loop_
_entity_poly.entity_id
_entity_poly.type
_entity_poly.pdbx_seq_one_letter_code
_entity_poly.pdbx_strand_id
1 'polypeptide(L)'
;MTALASLDTAAPAAGLLASSPLSLPSLAALQAAAATPTVLVFPVAAALLAVSLAAVIARFGHAWTTWFYALAATVPLALVAAGAVGVGRPVTVDLLGFVVCPLLGAGGFVVDAGRYLFASR
;
A
#
# COMPACT_ATOMS: atom_id res chain seq x y z
N MET A 1 27.13 -14.20 21.27
CA MET A 1 27.82 -15.20 20.45
C MET A 1 27.56 -16.58 21.04
N THR A 2 26.43 -17.21 20.75
CA THR A 2 26.11 -18.56 21.28
C THR A 2 25.01 -19.28 20.49
N ALA A 3 24.76 -18.89 19.23
CA ALA A 3 23.85 -19.64 18.34
C ALA A 3 24.59 -20.65 17.44
N LEU A 4 25.92 -20.63 17.44
CA LEU A 4 26.77 -21.47 16.57
C LEU A 4 27.19 -22.80 17.20
N ALA A 5 26.83 -23.07 18.46
CA ALA A 5 27.39 -24.20 19.22
C ALA A 5 26.53 -25.48 19.25
N SER A 6 25.38 -25.53 18.55
CA SER A 6 24.55 -26.74 18.51
C SER A 6 24.05 -27.08 17.10
N LEU A 7 24.94 -27.00 16.10
CA LEU A 7 24.71 -27.69 14.83
C LEU A 7 24.88 -29.19 15.08
N ASP A 8 23.78 -29.82 15.47
CA ASP A 8 23.63 -31.27 15.48
C ASP A 8 23.76 -31.77 14.04
N THR A 9 24.90 -32.40 13.73
CA THR A 9 25.25 -32.88 12.39
C THR A 9 24.49 -34.16 12.00
N ALA A 10 23.58 -34.66 12.85
CA ALA A 10 22.91 -35.93 12.64
C ALA A 10 21.65 -35.87 11.74
N ALA A 11 21.15 -34.69 11.35
CA ALA A 11 19.92 -34.60 10.56
C ALA A 11 19.97 -33.52 9.46
N PRO A 12 20.75 -33.71 8.37
CA PRO A 12 20.81 -32.73 7.28
C PRO A 12 19.51 -32.67 6.45
N ALA A 13 18.63 -33.67 6.54
CA ALA A 13 17.41 -33.72 5.73
C ALA A 13 16.25 -32.88 6.30
N ALA A 14 16.10 -32.80 7.63
CA ALA A 14 15.01 -32.05 8.26
C ALA A 14 15.20 -30.53 8.09
N GLY A 15 16.44 -30.04 8.08
CA GLY A 15 16.76 -28.64 7.79
C GLY A 15 16.62 -28.24 6.32
N LEU A 16 16.74 -29.20 5.39
CA LEU A 16 16.52 -28.96 3.95
C LEU A 16 15.03 -28.96 3.57
N LEU A 17 14.18 -29.62 4.36
CA LEU A 17 12.72 -29.61 4.22
C LEU A 17 12.04 -28.49 5.02
N ALA A 18 12.77 -27.85 5.93
CA ALA A 18 12.31 -26.63 6.56
C ALA A 18 12.26 -25.55 5.47
N SER A 19 11.05 -25.26 4.98
CA SER A 19 10.77 -24.19 4.04
C SER A 19 11.41 -22.91 4.57
N SER A 20 12.52 -22.52 3.96
CA SER A 20 13.20 -21.26 4.25
C SER A 20 12.20 -20.11 4.07
N PRO A 21 12.21 -19.07 4.92
CA PRO A 21 11.41 -17.87 4.69
C PRO A 21 11.78 -17.13 3.39
N LEU A 22 12.85 -17.56 2.71
CA LEU A 22 13.31 -17.11 1.40
C LEU A 22 12.93 -18.07 0.24
N SER A 23 12.24 -19.18 0.52
CA SER A 23 11.75 -20.08 -0.54
C SER A 23 10.60 -19.41 -1.29
N LEU A 24 10.51 -19.66 -2.59
CA LEU A 24 9.32 -19.31 -3.35
C LEU A 24 8.08 -19.95 -2.70
N PRO A 25 6.99 -19.18 -2.49
CA PRO A 25 5.77 -19.73 -1.92
C PRO A 25 5.28 -20.90 -2.78
N SER A 26 4.88 -21.99 -2.12
CA SER A 26 4.30 -23.12 -2.82
C SER A 26 3.01 -22.69 -3.53
N LEU A 27 2.67 -23.35 -4.63
CA LEU A 27 1.46 -23.02 -5.40
C LEU A 27 0.19 -23.09 -4.54
N ALA A 28 0.16 -24.02 -3.57
CA ALA A 28 -0.90 -24.15 -2.58
C ALA A 28 -0.95 -22.97 -1.59
N ALA A 29 0.20 -22.45 -1.14
CA ALA A 29 0.26 -21.25 -0.32
C ALA A 29 -0.21 -20.00 -1.11
N LEU A 30 0.13 -19.94 -2.40
CA LEU A 30 -0.31 -18.87 -3.29
C LEU A 30 -1.83 -18.92 -3.54
N GLN A 31 -2.38 -20.13 -3.75
CA GLN A 31 -3.82 -20.35 -3.88
C GLN A 31 -4.58 -20.06 -2.59
N ALA A 32 -4.02 -20.41 -1.42
CA ALA A 32 -4.61 -20.10 -0.12
C ALA A 32 -4.63 -18.58 0.16
N ALA A 33 -3.57 -17.86 -0.20
CA ALA A 33 -3.53 -16.40 -0.11
C ALA A 33 -4.47 -15.72 -1.12
N ALA A 34 -4.63 -16.29 -2.31
CA ALA A 34 -5.61 -15.81 -3.30
C ALA A 34 -7.06 -16.06 -2.87
N ALA A 35 -7.32 -17.12 -2.09
CA ALA A 35 -8.64 -17.46 -1.58
C ALA A 35 -9.07 -16.61 -0.37
N THR A 36 -8.17 -15.83 0.23
CA THR A 36 -8.54 -14.93 1.32
C THR A 36 -9.26 -13.68 0.82
N PRO A 37 -10.46 -13.34 1.34
CA PRO A 37 -11.23 -12.16 0.92
C PRO A 37 -10.52 -10.83 1.24
N THR A 38 -9.42 -10.86 2.00
CA THR A 38 -8.59 -9.70 2.33
C THR A 38 -7.85 -9.11 1.14
N VAL A 39 -7.72 -9.83 0.02
CA VAL A 39 -7.07 -9.34 -1.21
C VAL A 39 -7.75 -8.07 -1.75
N LEU A 40 -9.05 -7.92 -1.51
CA LEU A 40 -9.82 -6.74 -1.96
C LEU A 40 -9.80 -5.57 -0.97
N VAL A 41 -9.32 -5.75 0.26
CA VAL A 41 -9.35 -4.69 1.29
C VAL A 41 -8.55 -3.48 0.85
N PHE A 42 -7.34 -3.72 0.33
CA PHE A 42 -6.45 -2.67 -0.13
C PHE A 42 -7.01 -1.86 -1.32
N PRO A 43 -7.44 -2.48 -2.43
CA PRO A 43 -8.01 -1.73 -3.55
C PRO A 43 -9.32 -1.03 -3.20
N VAL A 44 -10.15 -1.61 -2.34
CA VAL A 44 -11.37 -0.94 -1.84
C VAL A 44 -11.02 0.28 -1.00
N ALA A 45 -10.04 0.17 -0.10
CA ALA A 45 -9.59 1.32 0.70
C ALA A 45 -9.01 2.44 -0.18
N ALA A 46 -8.23 2.09 -1.21
CA ALA A 46 -7.73 3.05 -2.19
C ALA A 46 -8.86 3.75 -2.95
N ALA A 47 -9.89 3.01 -3.37
CA ALA A 47 -11.08 3.57 -4.01
C ALA A 47 -11.84 4.53 -3.10
N LEU A 48 -12.10 4.11 -1.87
CA LEU A 48 -12.80 4.92 -0.87
C LEU A 48 -12.04 6.20 -0.56
N LEU A 49 -10.70 6.13 -0.44
CA LEU A 49 -9.87 7.31 -0.24
C LEU A 49 -10.01 8.31 -1.39
N ALA A 50 -9.84 7.85 -2.63
CA ALA A 50 -9.93 8.73 -3.80
C ALA A 50 -11.32 9.38 -3.94
N VAL A 51 -12.39 8.58 -3.81
CA VAL A 51 -13.77 9.06 -3.94
C VAL A 51 -14.14 10.00 -2.79
N SER A 52 -13.78 9.67 -1.55
CA SER A 52 -14.06 10.53 -0.40
C SER A 52 -13.34 11.87 -0.51
N LEU A 53 -12.05 11.88 -0.87
CA LEU A 53 -11.30 13.12 -1.02
C LEU A 53 -11.86 13.97 -2.17
N ALA A 54 -12.17 13.35 -3.32
CA ALA A 54 -12.79 14.05 -4.43
C ALA A 54 -14.14 14.67 -4.06
N ALA A 55 -15.00 13.94 -3.32
CA ALA A 55 -16.29 14.44 -2.87
C ALA A 55 -16.14 15.60 -1.88
N VAL A 56 -15.20 15.51 -0.94
CA VAL A 56 -14.92 16.56 0.04
C VAL A 56 -14.36 17.81 -0.65
N ILE A 57 -13.41 17.65 -1.58
CA ILE A 57 -12.84 18.78 -2.34
C ILE A 57 -13.89 19.42 -3.24
N ALA A 58 -14.74 18.64 -3.90
CA ALA A 58 -15.84 19.19 -4.72
C ALA A 58 -16.81 20.05 -3.90
N ARG A 59 -17.01 19.72 -2.62
CA ARG A 59 -17.94 20.43 -1.74
C ARG A 59 -17.31 21.58 -0.96
N PHE A 60 -16.06 21.43 -0.53
CA PHE A 60 -15.41 22.30 0.44
C PHE A 60 -14.05 22.85 -0.03
N GLY A 61 -13.57 22.44 -1.20
CA GLY A 61 -12.34 22.94 -1.78
C GLY A 61 -12.45 24.44 -2.04
N HIS A 62 -11.48 25.18 -1.53
CA HIS A 62 -11.44 26.65 -1.60
C HIS A 62 -10.60 27.17 -2.76
N ALA A 63 -9.79 26.31 -3.40
CA ALA A 63 -8.95 26.69 -4.54
C ALA A 63 -8.84 25.56 -5.56
N TRP A 64 -8.60 25.89 -6.84
CA TRP A 64 -8.35 24.90 -7.90
C TRP A 64 -7.17 23.97 -7.56
N THR A 65 -6.16 24.49 -6.85
CA THR A 65 -4.99 23.71 -6.42
C THR A 65 -5.32 22.56 -5.46
N THR A 66 -6.47 22.60 -4.77
CA THR A 66 -6.89 21.51 -3.88
C THR A 66 -7.12 20.19 -4.63
N TRP A 67 -7.41 20.23 -5.93
CA TRP A 67 -7.55 19.04 -6.76
C TRP A 67 -6.27 18.22 -6.90
N PHE A 68 -5.08 18.82 -6.69
CA PHE A 68 -3.82 18.06 -6.67
C PHE A 68 -3.78 17.04 -5.52
N TYR A 69 -4.47 17.30 -4.41
CA TYR A 69 -4.58 16.34 -3.31
C TYR A 69 -5.42 15.12 -3.71
N ALA A 70 -6.52 15.34 -4.44
CA ALA A 70 -7.34 14.25 -4.99
C ALA A 70 -6.54 13.43 -6.01
N LEU A 71 -5.75 14.08 -6.86
CA LEU A 71 -4.87 13.40 -7.82
C LEU A 71 -3.82 12.54 -7.11
N ALA A 72 -3.22 13.03 -6.02
CA ALA A 72 -2.29 12.22 -5.22
C ALA A 72 -3.00 10.99 -4.60
N ALA A 73 -4.25 11.15 -4.17
CA ALA A 73 -5.05 10.06 -3.60
C ALA A 73 -5.49 8.99 -4.62
N THR A 74 -5.47 9.28 -5.93
CA THR A 74 -5.77 8.28 -6.97
C THR A 74 -4.56 7.43 -7.38
N VAL A 75 -3.34 7.79 -6.97
CA VAL A 75 -2.12 7.04 -7.30
C VAL A 75 -2.18 5.57 -6.84
N PRO A 76 -2.63 5.23 -5.61
CA PRO A 76 -2.80 3.85 -5.20
C PRO A 76 -3.70 3.03 -6.14
N LEU A 77 -4.78 3.62 -6.68
CA LEU A 77 -5.66 2.94 -7.63
C LEU A 77 -4.96 2.65 -8.95
N ALA A 78 -4.22 3.63 -9.47
CA ALA A 78 -3.45 3.47 -10.71
C ALA A 78 -2.39 2.36 -10.54
N LEU A 79 -1.74 2.30 -9.38
CA LEU A 79 -0.76 1.25 -9.09
C LEU A 79 -1.41 -0.13 -8.91
N VAL A 80 -2.58 -0.23 -8.28
CA VAL A 80 -3.34 -1.49 -8.22
C VAL A 80 -3.69 -1.96 -9.64
N ALA A 81 -4.23 -1.07 -10.47
CA ALA A 81 -4.63 -1.39 -11.84
C ALA A 81 -3.42 -1.86 -12.67
N ALA A 82 -2.29 -1.14 -12.56
CA ALA A 82 -1.04 -1.50 -13.22
C ALA A 82 -0.50 -2.87 -12.75
N GLY A 83 -0.65 -3.20 -11.47
CA GLY A 83 -0.31 -4.53 -10.94
C GLY A 83 -1.21 -5.63 -11.49
N ALA A 84 -2.52 -5.36 -11.63
CA ALA A 84 -3.48 -6.30 -12.20
C ALA A 84 -3.21 -6.62 -13.67
N VAL A 85 -2.59 -5.70 -14.42
CA VAL A 85 -2.17 -5.92 -15.82
C VAL A 85 -0.71 -6.36 -15.95
N GLY A 86 -0.03 -6.68 -14.85
CA GLY A 86 1.33 -7.26 -14.86
C GLY A 86 2.46 -6.27 -15.16
N VAL A 87 2.26 -4.97 -14.96
CA VAL A 87 3.32 -3.96 -15.15
C VAL A 87 4.36 -4.09 -14.05
N GLY A 88 5.57 -4.53 -14.43
CA GLY A 88 6.72 -4.59 -13.54
C GLY A 88 7.20 -3.20 -13.13
N ARG A 89 7.51 -3.03 -11.84
CA ARG A 89 8.03 -1.76 -11.29
C ARG A 89 8.90 -2.00 -10.07
N PRO A 90 9.83 -1.08 -9.75
CA PRO A 90 10.67 -1.21 -8.56
C PRO A 90 9.86 -0.94 -7.29
N VAL A 91 10.27 -1.56 -6.18
CA VAL A 91 9.64 -1.42 -4.86
C VAL A 91 9.52 0.05 -4.41
N THR A 92 10.47 0.90 -4.80
CA THR A 92 10.43 2.34 -4.50
C THR A 92 9.19 3.02 -5.07
N VAL A 93 8.70 2.60 -6.24
CA VAL A 93 7.46 3.15 -6.84
C VAL A 93 6.24 2.73 -6.03
N ASP A 94 6.20 1.48 -5.55
CA ASP A 94 5.12 1.00 -4.68
C ASP A 94 5.10 1.76 -3.35
N LEU A 95 6.27 1.97 -2.73
CA LEU A 95 6.35 2.75 -1.48
C LEU A 95 5.89 4.20 -1.67
N LEU A 96 6.36 4.85 -2.73
CA LEU A 96 5.96 6.22 -3.03
C LEU A 96 4.45 6.30 -3.30
N GLY A 97 3.91 5.44 -4.15
CA GLY A 97 2.51 5.55 -4.56
C GLY A 97 1.51 5.02 -3.54
N PHE A 98 1.85 3.99 -2.75
CA PHE A 98 0.95 3.42 -1.74
C PHE A 98 1.07 4.06 -0.36
N VAL A 99 2.18 4.73 -0.05
CA VAL A 99 2.39 5.35 1.27
C VAL A 99 2.48 6.86 1.14
N VAL A 100 3.43 7.36 0.35
CA VAL A 100 3.72 8.80 0.31
C VAL A 100 2.59 9.59 -0.36
N CYS A 101 2.12 9.15 -1.52
CA CYS A 101 1.03 9.81 -2.24
C CYS A 101 -0.28 9.94 -1.42
N PRO A 102 -0.83 8.88 -0.79
CA PRO A 102 -2.03 9.02 0.02
C PRO A 102 -1.82 9.89 1.26
N LEU A 103 -0.65 9.85 1.89
CA LEU A 103 -0.32 10.75 3.00
C LEU A 103 -0.28 12.21 2.56
N LEU A 104 0.33 12.51 1.41
CA LEU A 104 0.36 13.86 0.86
C LEU A 104 -1.02 14.33 0.39
N GLY A 105 -1.81 13.45 -0.24
CA GLY A 105 -3.17 13.77 -0.67
C GLY A 105 -4.08 14.08 0.51
N ALA A 106 -4.31 13.09 1.37
CA ALA A 106 -5.24 13.26 2.50
C ALA A 106 -4.69 14.23 3.56
N GLY A 107 -3.43 14.04 3.97
CA GLY A 107 -2.81 14.88 4.99
C GLY A 107 -2.60 16.32 4.52
N GLY A 108 -2.17 16.51 3.28
CA GLY A 108 -2.02 17.84 2.68
C GLY A 108 -3.35 18.59 2.60
N PHE A 109 -4.42 17.91 2.17
CA PHE A 109 -5.76 18.51 2.14
C PHE A 109 -6.24 18.93 3.54
N VAL A 110 -6.06 18.09 4.56
CA VAL A 110 -6.46 18.41 5.95
C VAL A 110 -5.71 19.63 6.48
N VAL A 111 -4.40 19.71 6.24
CA VAL A 111 -3.58 20.86 6.67
C VAL A 111 -4.03 22.13 5.95
N ASP A 112 -4.22 22.07 4.64
CA ASP A 112 -4.63 23.21 3.82
C ASP A 112 -6.01 23.73 4.22
N ALA A 113 -6.99 22.84 4.33
CA ALA A 113 -8.34 23.18 4.79
C ALA A 113 -8.31 23.78 6.22
N GLY A 114 -7.50 23.20 7.12
CA GLY A 114 -7.31 23.73 8.46
C GLY A 114 -6.77 25.16 8.46
N ARG A 115 -5.71 25.41 7.70
CA ARG A 115 -5.12 26.76 7.55
C ARG A 115 -6.13 27.75 6.99
N TYR A 116 -6.88 27.36 5.97
CA TYR A 116 -7.93 28.19 5.39
C TYR A 116 -9.00 28.56 6.43
N LEU A 117 -9.49 27.58 7.20
CA LEU A 117 -10.49 27.81 8.26
C LEU A 117 -9.96 28.69 9.40
N PHE A 118 -8.68 28.62 9.74
CA PHE A 118 -8.08 29.50 10.74
C PHE A 118 -7.91 30.94 10.23
N ALA A 119 -7.57 31.12 8.95
CA ALA A 119 -7.36 32.44 8.36
C ALA A 119 -8.67 33.18 8.01
N SER A 120 -9.79 32.46 7.93
CA SER A 120 -11.11 33.01 7.57
C SER A 120 -12.03 33.28 8.76
N ARG A 121 -11.53 33.12 9.99
CA ARG A 121 -12.18 33.48 11.25
C ARG A 121 -11.58 34.77 11.82
#